data_AF-A0A5K1DW55-F1
#
_entry.id   AF-A0A5K1DW55-F1
#
_cell.length_a   1.000
_cell.length_b   1.000
_cell.length_c   1.000
_cell.angle_alpha   90.00
_cell.angle_beta   90.00
_cell.angle_gamma   90.00
#
_symmetry.space_group_name_H-M   'P 1'
#
loop_
_entity.id
_entity.type
_entity.pdbx_description
1 polymer ?
#
loop_
_entity_poly.entity_id
_entity_poly.type
_entity_poly.pdbx_seq_one_letter_code
_entity_poly.pdbx_strand_id
1 'polypeptide(L)' 'VWFMHCHLEVHTTWGLKMAFIVDDGKGPNQSLLPPPSDLPTC' A
#
# COMPACT_ATOMS: atom_id res chain seq x y z
N VAL A 1 1.93 1.22 2.47
CA VAL A 1 2.14 0.88 1.05
C VAL A 1 0.93 1.36 0.27
N TRP A 2 1.12 2.04 -0.86
CA TRP A 2 0.05 2.53 -1.72
C TRP A 2 0.06 1.77 -3.04
N PHE A 3 -1.07 1.13 -3.39
CA PHE A 3 -1.20 0.38 -4.64
C PHE A 3 -1.73 1.28 -5.75
N MET A 4 -0.97 1.43 -6.82
CA MET A 4 -1.38 2.16 -8.02
C MET A 4 -1.41 1.20 -9.20
N HIS A 5 -2.54 1.10 -9.89
CA HIS A 5 -2.70 0.18 -11.00
C HIS A 5 -3.71 0.71 -12.02
N CYS A 6 -3.69 0.12 -13.21
CA CYS A 6 -4.75 0.33 -14.18
C CYS A 6 -6.06 -0.29 -13.66
N HIS A 7 -7.15 0.48 -13.62
CA HIS A 7 -8.45 -0.01 -13.13
C HIS A 7 -9.12 -1.04 -14.05
N LEU A 8 -8.56 -1.32 -15.23
CA LEU A 8 -8.95 -2.48 -16.01
C LEU A 8 -8.26 -3.72 -15.43
N GLU A 9 -9.04 -4.65 -14.86
CA GLU A 9 -8.51 -5.78 -14.09
C GLU A 9 -7.53 -6.64 -14.88
N VAL A 10 -7.80 -6.88 -16.16
CA VAL A 10 -6.92 -7.67 -17.04
C VAL A 10 -5.54 -7.02 -17.21
N HIS A 11 -5.46 -5.68 -17.16
CA HIS A 11 -4.19 -4.97 -17.21
C HIS A 11 -3.42 -5.08 -15.88
N THR A 12 -4.14 -5.15 -14.75
CA THR A 12 -3.52 -5.37 -13.43
C THR A 12 -2.88 -6.75 -13.32
N THR A 13 -3.53 -7.80 -13.85
CA THR A 13 -2.97 -9.16 -13.87
C THR A 13 -1.80 -9.30 -14.84
N TRP A 14 -1.82 -8.57 -15.97
CA TRP A 14 -0.68 -8.48 -16.89
C TRP A 14 0.51 -7.68 -16.36
N GLY A 15 0.35 -6.97 -15.24
CA GLY A 15 1.46 -6.31 -14.55
C GLY A 15 1.49 -4.78 -14.67
N LEU A 16 0.44 -4.13 -15.19
CA LEU A 16 0.27 -2.67 -15.13
C LEU A 16 -0.17 -2.24 -13.74
N LYS A 17 0.72 -2.49 -12.78
CA LYS A 17 0.55 -2.20 -11.36
C LYS A 17 1.90 -1.88 -10.73
N MET A 18 1.89 -1.04 -9.72
CA MET A 18 3.05 -0.67 -8.94
C MET A 18 2.64 -0.35 -7.49
N ALA A 19 3.61 -0.38 -6.60
CA ALA A 19 3.41 -0.02 -5.21
C ALA A 19 4.38 1.10 -4.83
N PHE A 20 3.89 2.10 -4.10
CA PHE A 20 4.71 3.12 -3.48
C PHE A 20 4.86 2.83 -1.99
N ILE A 21 6.10 2.90 -1.52
CA ILE A 21 6.41 2.98 -0.10
C ILE A 21 6.59 4.46 0.20
N VAL A 22 5.83 4.96 1.16
CA VAL A 22 5.93 6.34 1.65
C VAL A 22 6.36 6.21 3.09
N ASP A 23 7.57 6.70 3.37
CA ASP A 23 8.15 6.69 4.71
C ASP A 23 7.47 7.71 5.62
N ASP A 24 7.59 7.48 6.93
CA ASP A 24 7.03 8.39 7.93
C ASP A 24 7.70 9.78 7.87
N GLY A 25 6.90 10.82 8.07
CA GLY A 25 7.37 12.17 8.25
C GLY A 25 7.87 12.47 9.67
N LYS A 26 8.12 13.74 9.97
CA LYS A 26 8.68 14.16 11.27
C LYS A 26 7.64 14.30 12.38
N GLY A 27 6.38 14.55 12.02
CA GLY A 27 5.31 14.81 12.98
C GLY A 27 4.46 13.58 13.28
N PRO A 28 3.79 13.51 14.45
CA PRO A 28 2.95 12.36 14.81
C PRO A 28 1.79 12.13 13.83
N ASN A 29 1.30 13.18 13.17
CA ASN A 29 0.24 13.09 12.14
C ASN A 29 0.78 12.72 10.75
N GLN A 30 2.09 12.47 10.62
CA GLN A 30 2.76 12.07 9.39
C GLN A 30 3.37 10.66 9.52
N SER A 31 3.04 9.94 10.59
CA SER A 31 3.48 8.57 10.82
C SER A 31 2.30 7.61 10.73
N LEU A 32 2.57 6.39 10.26
CA LEU A 32 1.56 5.34 10.22
C LEU A 32 1.25 4.78 11.61
N LEU A 33 0.02 4.31 11.80
CA LEU A 33 -0.37 3.55 12.97
C LEU A 33 0.25 2.14 12.93
N PRO A 34 0.52 1.53 14.09
CA PRO A 34 0.98 0.15 14.15
C PRO A 34 -0.04 -0.82 13.52
N PRO A 35 0.41 -1.97 12.99
CA PRO A 35 -0.49 -2.94 12.38
C PRO A 35 -1.50 -3.48 13.41
N PRO A 36 -2.76 -3.71 13.01
CA PRO A 36 -3.75 -4.38 13.84
C PRO A 36 -3.31 -5.79 14.24
N SER A 37 -3.73 -6.25 15.41
CA SER A 37 -3.38 -7.59 15.94
C SER A 37 -4.07 -8.74 15.22
N ASP A 38 -5.16 -8.46 14.50
CA ASP A 38 -6.00 -9.42 13.76
C ASP A 38 -5.62 -9.51 12.27
N LEU A 39 -4.45 -9.01 11.88
CA LEU A 39 -3.97 -9.10 10.51
C LEU A 39 -3.82 -10.58 10.07
N PRO A 40 -4.37 -10.99 8.90
CA PRO A 40 -4.21 -12.36 8.41
C PRO A 40 -2.74 -12.71 8.14
N THR A 41 -2.38 -13.98 8.34
CA THR A 41 -1.04 -14.49 8.06
C THR A 41 -0.77 -14.55 6.56
N CYS A 42 0.44 -14.15 6.16
CA CYS A 42 0.92 -14.18 4.77
C CYS A 42 1.16 -15.58 4.24
#